data_AF-A0AAQ4E0Z1-F1
#
_entry.id   AF-A0AAQ4E0Z1-F1
#
_cell.length_a   1.000
_cell.length_b   1.000
_cell.length_c   1.000
_cell.angle_alpha   90.00
_cell.angle_beta   90.00
_cell.angle_gamma   90.00
#
_symmetry.space_group_name_H-M   'P 1'
#
loop_
_entity.id
_entity.type
_entity.pdbx_description
1 polymer ?
#
loop_
_entity_poly.entity_id
_entity_poly.type
_entity_poly.pdbx_seq_one_letter_code
_entity_poly.pdbx_strand_id
1 'polypeptide(L)'
;MATSGEHRTIAPICTFASRKVLSNPNTTHLLKVGDKFHNRKLAETLRKIAGSDKKGRFLESGYEIQAMVKELRELGGVLTLKDFEDFRAQLESPVSVLLSRDEWLFTTPAPTSGAVLAFVVSVLDRFRREGLLADDELSAHRLVEALKFGFARRFQLGDPDSFEIKE
;
A
#
# COMPACT_ATOMS: atom_id res chain seq x y z
N MET A 1 -32.43 5.04 -36.38
CA MET A 1 -32.44 3.88 -35.45
C MET A 1 -31.05 3.27 -35.44
N ALA A 2 -30.16 3.80 -34.60
CA ALA A 2 -28.90 3.20 -34.18
C ALA A 2 -28.39 4.06 -33.01
N THR A 3 -28.13 3.40 -31.90
CA THR A 3 -28.02 3.91 -30.53
C THR A 3 -26.78 4.78 -30.32
N SER A 4 -26.96 5.98 -29.79
CA SER A 4 -25.90 6.76 -29.15
C SER A 4 -25.41 5.99 -27.92
N GLY A 5 -24.30 5.29 -28.05
CA GLY A 5 -23.61 4.68 -26.92
C GLY A 5 -23.11 5.79 -26.01
N GLU A 6 -23.80 6.01 -24.89
CA GLU A 6 -23.27 6.74 -23.76
C GLU A 6 -22.01 6.01 -23.28
N HIS A 7 -20.85 6.46 -23.73
CA HIS A 7 -19.61 6.21 -23.01
C HIS A 7 -19.83 6.75 -21.60
N ARG A 8 -20.09 5.84 -20.65
CA ARG A 8 -20.07 6.14 -19.22
C ARG A 8 -18.66 6.60 -18.89
N THR A 9 -18.42 7.90 -19.01
CA THR A 9 -17.24 8.57 -18.49
C THR A 9 -17.21 8.22 -17.01
N ILE A 10 -16.20 7.46 -16.60
CA ILE A 10 -15.92 7.20 -15.18
C ILE A 10 -15.87 8.58 -14.54
N ALA A 11 -16.87 8.89 -13.70
CA ALA A 11 -16.98 10.19 -13.05
C ALA A 11 -15.62 10.50 -12.42
N PRO A 12 -15.07 11.71 -12.59
CA PRO A 12 -13.76 12.04 -12.05
C PRO A 12 -13.79 11.80 -10.54
N ILE A 13 -13.08 10.75 -10.12
CA ILE A 13 -13.02 10.16 -8.77
C ILE A 13 -12.72 11.24 -7.69
N CYS A 14 -12.18 12.38 -8.09
CA CYS A 14 -11.72 13.45 -7.19
C CYS A 14 -12.70 14.60 -6.94
N THR A 15 -13.94 14.60 -7.43
CA THR A 15 -14.56 15.93 -7.69
C THR A 15 -15.49 16.50 -6.61
N PHE A 16 -16.04 15.73 -5.67
CA PHE A 16 -17.02 16.31 -4.72
C PHE A 16 -16.62 16.28 -3.24
N ALA A 17 -16.31 15.11 -2.68
CA ALA A 17 -16.08 14.98 -1.24
C ALA A 17 -14.69 15.47 -0.79
N SER A 18 -13.63 15.08 -1.52
CA SER A 18 -12.24 15.39 -1.16
C SER A 18 -11.90 16.87 -1.34
N ARG A 19 -12.41 17.53 -2.39
CA ARG A 19 -12.22 18.97 -2.61
C ARG A 19 -12.71 19.80 -1.44
N LYS A 20 -13.87 19.46 -0.87
CA LYS A 20 -14.43 20.18 0.29
C LYS A 20 -13.55 20.07 1.53
N VAL A 21 -12.85 18.95 1.71
CA VAL A 21 -11.91 18.75 2.84
C VAL A 21 -10.63 19.55 2.63
N LEU A 22 -10.17 19.67 1.39
CA LEU A 22 -8.89 20.33 1.04
C LEU A 22 -9.04 21.82 0.69
N SER A 23 -10.24 22.38 0.82
CA SER A 23 -10.51 23.80 0.60
C SER A 23 -10.53 24.58 1.91
N ASN A 24 -9.98 25.79 1.87
CA ASN A 24 -10.06 26.74 2.95
C ASN A 24 -11.53 27.21 3.12
N PRO A 25 -12.15 27.01 4.30
CA PRO A 25 -13.56 27.30 4.52
C PRO A 25 -13.89 28.80 4.41
N ASN A 26 -12.89 29.68 4.55
CA ASN A 26 -13.09 31.13 4.51
C ASN A 26 -12.91 31.73 3.12
N THR A 27 -12.19 31.05 2.21
CA THR A 27 -11.77 31.63 0.92
C THR A 27 -12.14 30.78 -0.29
N THR A 28 -12.69 29.58 -0.11
CA THR A 28 -13.05 28.63 -1.19
C THR A 28 -11.88 28.15 -2.07
N HIS A 29 -10.66 28.62 -1.83
CA HIS A 29 -9.44 28.14 -2.47
C HIS A 29 -8.94 26.86 -1.84
N LEU A 30 -8.10 26.11 -2.55
CA LEU A 30 -7.34 25.01 -1.94
C LEU A 30 -6.39 25.56 -0.88
N LEU A 31 -6.16 24.77 0.17
CA LEU A 31 -5.25 25.11 1.26
C LEU A 31 -3.83 25.35 0.72
N LYS A 32 -3.16 26.37 1.27
CA LYS A 32 -1.78 26.74 0.93
C LYS A 32 -0.83 26.44 2.09
N VAL A 33 0.47 26.46 1.79
CA VAL A 33 1.52 26.35 2.81
C VAL A 33 1.31 27.44 3.86
N GLY A 34 1.26 27.03 5.14
CA GLY A 34 0.97 27.90 6.27
C GLY A 34 -0.49 27.88 6.75
N ASP A 35 -1.43 27.36 5.94
CA ASP A 35 -2.82 27.19 6.37
C ASP A 35 -2.97 26.04 7.38
N LYS A 36 -3.91 26.18 8.33
CA LYS A 36 -4.27 25.11 9.27
C LYS A 36 -5.30 24.18 8.63
N PHE A 37 -4.95 22.90 8.49
CA PHE A 37 -5.85 21.86 8.01
C PHE A 37 -6.63 21.19 9.15
N HIS A 38 -7.95 21.06 8.97
CA HIS A 38 -8.82 20.38 9.92
C HIS A 38 -9.77 19.42 9.20
N ASN A 39 -9.64 18.12 9.47
CA ASN A 39 -10.59 17.10 8.98
C ASN A 39 -11.44 16.55 10.15
N ARG A 40 -12.51 17.28 10.48
CA ARG A 40 -13.40 16.93 11.60
C ARG A 40 -14.09 15.57 11.40
N LYS A 41 -14.48 15.25 10.17
CA LYS A 41 -15.10 13.96 9.83
C LYS A 41 -14.15 12.79 10.10
N LEU A 42 -12.88 12.91 9.66
CA LEU A 42 -11.86 11.90 9.98
C LEU A 42 -11.62 11.79 11.49
N ALA A 43 -11.58 12.91 12.20
CA ALA A 43 -11.41 12.90 13.65
C ALA A 43 -12.58 12.19 14.37
N GLU A 44 -13.81 12.35 13.90
CA GLU A 44 -14.98 11.62 14.41
C GLU A 44 -14.88 10.11 14.13
N THR A 45 -14.47 9.72 12.92
CA THR A 45 -14.22 8.32 12.57
C THR A 45 -13.16 7.71 13.49
N LEU A 46 -12.04 8.39 13.71
CA LEU A 46 -10.97 7.91 14.59
C LEU A 46 -11.43 7.79 16.05
N ARG A 47 -12.26 8.71 16.55
CA ARG A 47 -12.86 8.60 17.90
C ARG A 47 -13.77 7.37 18.02
N LYS A 48 -14.55 7.07 16.98
CA LYS A 48 -15.41 5.87 16.96
C LYS A 48 -14.60 4.58 16.94
N ILE A 49 -13.51 4.55 16.17
CA ILE A 49 -12.57 3.42 16.17
C ILE A 49 -11.97 3.23 17.57
N ALA A 50 -11.48 4.31 18.19
CA ALA A 50 -10.88 4.27 19.52
C ALA A 50 -11.87 3.87 20.62
N GLY A 51 -13.15 4.25 20.48
CA GLY A 51 -14.22 3.86 21.40
C GLY A 51 -14.81 2.47 21.16
N SER A 52 -14.42 1.77 20.09
CA SER A 52 -14.91 0.43 19.82
C SER A 52 -14.25 -0.61 20.74
N ASP A 53 -15.08 -1.38 21.43
CA ASP A 53 -14.72 -2.35 22.47
C ASP A 53 -14.07 -3.63 21.90
N LYS A 54 -14.34 -3.95 20.63
CA LYS A 54 -13.76 -5.11 19.93
C LYS A 54 -12.94 -4.66 18.72
N LYS A 55 -11.66 -5.03 18.71
CA LYS A 55 -10.74 -4.91 17.56
C LYS A 55 -11.39 -5.54 16.32
N GLY A 56 -11.97 -4.74 15.43
CA GLY A 56 -12.54 -5.19 14.15
C GLY A 56 -14.03 -4.95 13.95
N ARG A 57 -14.85 -4.85 15.00
CA ARG A 57 -16.32 -4.67 14.85
C ARG A 57 -16.70 -3.39 14.11
N PHE A 58 -15.90 -2.34 14.26
CA PHE A 58 -16.05 -1.10 13.50
C PHE A 58 -15.97 -1.34 11.99
N LEU A 59 -15.08 -2.24 11.55
CA LEU A 59 -14.85 -2.56 10.14
C LEU A 59 -15.89 -3.53 9.59
N GLU A 60 -16.43 -4.43 10.42
CA GLU A 60 -17.40 -5.45 9.99
C GLU A 60 -18.78 -4.85 9.66
N SER A 61 -19.33 -3.97 10.51
CA SER A 61 -20.73 -3.54 10.34
C SER A 61 -21.03 -2.12 10.83
N GLY A 62 -20.03 -1.24 10.91
CA GLY A 62 -20.22 0.16 11.30
C GLY A 62 -21.10 0.92 10.28
N TYR A 63 -21.93 1.86 10.77
CA TYR A 63 -22.72 2.75 9.92
C TYR A 63 -21.84 3.48 8.88
N GLU A 64 -20.60 3.79 9.24
CA GLU A 64 -19.60 4.41 8.36
C GLU A 64 -19.22 3.51 7.19
N ILE A 65 -19.03 2.21 7.43
CA ILE A 65 -18.70 1.23 6.39
C ILE A 65 -19.89 1.03 5.46
N GLN A 66 -21.11 1.01 5.99
CA GLN A 66 -22.33 0.97 5.18
C GLN A 66 -22.49 2.20 4.29
N ALA A 67 -22.26 3.40 4.85
CA ALA A 67 -22.29 4.63 4.08
C ALA A 67 -21.22 4.65 2.97
N MET A 68 -20.01 4.18 3.28
CA MET A 68 -18.91 4.08 2.32
C MET A 68 -19.21 3.08 1.21
N VAL A 69 -19.67 1.87 1.54
CA VAL A 69 -20.04 0.84 0.55
C VAL A 69 -21.16 1.34 -0.36
N LYS A 70 -22.16 2.03 0.20
CA LYS A 70 -23.24 2.64 -0.58
C LYS A 70 -22.70 3.67 -1.57
N GLU A 71 -21.88 4.62 -1.10
CA GLU A 71 -21.28 5.66 -1.97
C GLU A 71 -20.39 5.04 -3.06
N LEU A 72 -19.56 4.07 -2.71
CA LEU A 72 -18.70 3.37 -3.67
C LEU A 72 -19.54 2.61 -4.72
N ARG A 73 -20.65 1.97 -4.31
CA ARG A 73 -21.57 1.29 -5.23
C ARG A 73 -22.28 2.25 -6.17
N GLU A 74 -22.71 3.40 -5.67
CA GLU A 74 -23.29 4.48 -6.50
C GLU A 74 -22.29 5.00 -7.54
N LEU A 75 -21.00 4.99 -7.22
CA LEU A 75 -19.90 5.35 -8.13
C LEU A 75 -19.47 4.20 -9.06
N GLY A 76 -20.11 3.03 -9.00
CA GLY A 76 -19.80 1.86 -9.83
C GLY A 76 -18.69 0.95 -9.27
N GLY A 77 -18.33 1.10 -8.00
CA GLY A 77 -17.40 0.23 -7.29
C GLY A 77 -17.97 -1.17 -6.98
N VAL A 78 -17.07 -2.13 -6.74
CA VAL A 78 -17.42 -3.54 -6.52
C VAL A 78 -17.38 -3.99 -5.05
N LEU A 79 -17.01 -3.10 -4.13
CA LEU A 79 -16.94 -3.42 -2.71
C LEU A 79 -18.32 -3.67 -2.09
N THR A 80 -18.42 -4.68 -1.25
CA THR A 80 -19.59 -5.08 -0.46
C THR A 80 -19.28 -5.01 1.03
N LEU A 81 -20.32 -5.05 1.86
CA LEU A 81 -20.13 -5.23 3.31
C LEU A 81 -19.44 -6.55 3.64
N LYS A 82 -19.76 -7.60 2.87
CA LYS A 82 -19.16 -8.93 3.02
C LYS A 82 -17.64 -8.90 2.84
N ASP A 83 -17.11 -8.07 1.92
CA ASP A 83 -15.65 -7.93 1.76
C ASP A 83 -14.97 -7.40 3.03
N PHE A 84 -15.65 -6.55 3.83
CA PHE A 84 -15.12 -6.07 5.10
C PHE A 84 -15.31 -7.07 6.24
N GLU A 85 -16.43 -7.81 6.24
CA GLU A 85 -16.68 -8.88 7.21
C GLU A 85 -15.73 -10.07 7.02
N ASP A 86 -15.32 -10.37 5.78
CA ASP A 86 -14.45 -11.47 5.42
C ASP A 86 -12.96 -11.08 5.50
N PHE A 87 -12.62 -9.78 5.50
CA PHE A 87 -11.23 -9.33 5.56
C PHE A 87 -10.54 -9.77 6.86
N ARG A 88 -9.40 -10.46 6.72
CA ARG A 88 -8.55 -10.86 7.85
C ARG A 88 -7.12 -10.42 7.56
N ALA A 89 -6.50 -9.74 8.52
CA ALA A 89 -5.07 -9.49 8.48
C ALA A 89 -4.32 -10.79 8.81
N GLN A 90 -3.45 -11.22 7.91
CA GLN A 90 -2.58 -12.39 8.11
C GLN A 90 -1.27 -11.95 8.80
N LEU A 91 -0.81 -12.76 9.74
CA LEU A 91 0.48 -12.58 10.40
C LEU A 91 1.45 -13.62 9.84
N GLU A 92 2.35 -13.17 8.99
CA GLU A 92 3.30 -14.04 8.30
C GLU A 92 4.70 -13.94 8.89
N SER A 93 5.47 -15.02 8.74
CA SER A 93 6.88 -15.02 9.13
C SER A 93 7.68 -14.10 8.19
N PRO A 94 8.63 -13.31 8.73
CA PRO A 94 9.43 -12.44 7.90
C PRO A 94 10.40 -13.28 7.03
N VAL A 95 10.72 -12.76 5.85
CA VAL A 95 11.88 -13.23 5.09
C VAL A 95 13.12 -12.81 5.87
N SER A 96 13.95 -13.79 6.22
CA SER A 96 15.14 -13.57 7.04
C SER A 96 16.40 -14.03 6.31
N VAL A 97 17.45 -13.20 6.37
CA VAL A 97 18.77 -13.51 5.80
C VAL A 97 19.84 -13.14 6.82
N LEU A 98 20.76 -14.08 7.04
CA LEU A 98 21.98 -13.82 7.81
C LEU A 98 23.04 -13.20 6.88
N LEU A 99 23.47 -11.99 7.21
CA LEU A 99 24.53 -11.26 6.53
C LEU A 99 25.88 -11.50 7.22
N SER A 100 26.96 -11.03 6.59
CA SER A 100 28.27 -11.03 7.23
C SER A 100 28.27 -10.24 8.54
N ARG A 101 29.16 -10.60 9.47
CA ARG A 101 29.25 -10.06 10.85
C ARG A 101 28.07 -10.43 11.75
N ASP A 102 27.41 -11.56 11.50
CA ASP A 102 26.31 -12.08 12.31
C ASP A 102 25.09 -11.13 12.41
N GLU A 103 24.89 -10.32 11.36
CA GLU A 103 23.77 -9.36 11.26
C GLU A 103 22.57 -10.02 10.58
N TRP A 104 21.38 -9.93 11.18
CA TRP A 104 20.15 -10.42 10.57
C TRP A 104 19.39 -9.31 9.83
N LEU A 105 19.06 -9.57 8.56
CA LEU A 105 18.10 -8.79 7.81
C LEU A 105 16.72 -9.46 7.89
N PHE A 106 15.73 -8.72 8.39
CA PHE A 106 14.33 -9.11 8.36
C PHE A 106 13.56 -8.22 7.40
N THR A 107 12.78 -8.83 6.52
CA THR A 107 11.93 -8.12 5.57
C THR A 107 10.59 -8.84 5.36
N THR A 108 9.69 -8.20 4.62
CA THR A 108 8.31 -8.66 4.46
C THR A 108 8.22 -9.80 3.44
N PRO A 109 7.39 -10.83 3.69
CA PRO A 109 7.13 -11.90 2.74
C PRO A 109 6.22 -11.44 1.59
N ALA A 110 5.95 -12.35 0.64
CA ALA A 110 4.87 -12.17 -0.32
C ALA A 110 3.55 -11.83 0.42
N PRO A 111 2.67 -10.96 -0.11
CA PRO A 111 2.62 -10.39 -1.47
C PRO A 111 3.60 -9.24 -1.74
N THR A 112 4.40 -8.84 -0.75
CA THR A 112 5.37 -7.76 -0.93
C THR A 112 6.63 -8.25 -1.63
N SER A 113 7.47 -7.32 -2.10
CA SER A 113 8.74 -7.66 -2.78
C SER A 113 9.95 -7.69 -1.83
N GLY A 114 9.76 -7.98 -0.54
CA GLY A 114 10.87 -8.02 0.43
C GLY A 114 11.95 -9.05 0.07
N ALA A 115 11.58 -10.18 -0.52
CA ALA A 115 12.54 -11.18 -1.03
C ALA A 115 13.52 -10.60 -2.08
N VAL A 116 13.10 -9.62 -2.89
CA VAL A 116 13.99 -8.94 -3.84
C VAL A 116 15.03 -8.10 -3.10
N LEU A 117 14.62 -7.40 -2.05
CA LEU A 117 15.54 -6.65 -1.20
C LEU A 117 16.55 -7.59 -0.53
N ALA A 118 16.06 -8.69 0.04
CA ALA A 118 16.91 -9.71 0.66
C ALA A 118 17.96 -10.24 -0.33
N PHE A 119 17.57 -10.53 -1.57
CA PHE A 119 18.49 -10.93 -2.64
C PHE A 119 19.55 -9.86 -2.93
N VAL A 120 19.15 -8.60 -3.16
CA VAL A 120 20.08 -7.52 -3.49
C VAL A 120 21.08 -7.30 -2.35
N VAL A 121 20.60 -7.26 -1.10
CA VAL A 121 21.47 -7.07 0.06
C VAL A 121 22.42 -8.28 0.23
N SER A 122 21.97 -9.51 -0.04
CA SER A 122 22.82 -10.69 0.01
C SER A 122 23.96 -10.64 -1.04
N VAL A 123 23.65 -10.17 -2.25
CA VAL A 123 24.65 -9.99 -3.31
C VAL A 123 25.67 -8.91 -2.91
N LEU A 124 25.21 -7.78 -2.38
CA LEU A 124 26.09 -6.72 -1.91
C LEU A 124 26.92 -7.14 -0.70
N ASP A 125 26.35 -7.92 0.23
CA ASP A 125 27.09 -8.44 1.39
C ASP A 125 28.27 -9.33 0.96
N ARG A 126 28.13 -10.07 -0.13
CA ARG A 126 29.26 -10.80 -0.72
C ARG A 126 30.39 -9.85 -1.12
N PHE A 127 30.09 -8.77 -1.85
CA PHE A 127 31.09 -7.78 -2.22
C PHE A 127 31.67 -7.04 -1.01
N ARG A 128 30.85 -6.80 0.04
CA ARG A 128 31.29 -6.23 1.31
C ARG A 128 32.36 -7.11 1.97
N ARG A 129 32.13 -8.43 2.04
CA ARG A 129 33.10 -9.39 2.61
C ARG A 129 34.42 -9.42 1.85
N GLU A 130 34.36 -9.27 0.54
CA GLU A 130 35.54 -9.25 -0.33
C GLU A 130 36.29 -7.90 -0.27
N GLY A 131 35.81 -6.93 0.52
CA GLY A 131 36.41 -5.60 0.63
C GLY A 131 36.24 -4.76 -0.64
N LEU A 132 35.25 -5.11 -1.47
CA LEU A 132 35.05 -4.53 -2.80
C LEU A 132 34.04 -3.39 -2.81
N LEU A 133 33.32 -3.14 -1.71
CA LEU A 133 32.39 -2.00 -1.63
C LEU A 133 33.08 -0.75 -1.07
N ALA A 134 33.00 0.34 -1.83
CA ALA A 134 33.49 1.67 -1.49
C ALA A 134 32.51 2.73 -1.99
N ASP A 135 32.78 4.00 -1.70
CA ASP A 135 32.04 5.14 -2.26
C ASP A 135 32.60 5.49 -3.65
N ASP A 136 32.36 4.61 -4.63
CA ASP A 136 32.90 4.70 -5.99
C ASP A 136 31.88 4.28 -7.07
N GLU A 137 32.17 4.63 -8.32
CA GLU A 137 31.28 4.31 -9.46
C GLU A 137 31.13 2.80 -9.67
N LEU A 138 32.15 2.02 -9.30
CA LEU A 138 32.12 0.57 -9.42
C LEU A 138 31.15 -0.07 -8.43
N SER A 139 31.10 0.41 -7.19
CA SER A 139 30.12 -0.06 -6.20
C SER A 139 28.70 0.37 -6.57
N ALA A 140 28.53 1.57 -7.13
CA ALA A 140 27.26 1.99 -7.71
C ALA A 140 26.83 1.06 -8.86
N HIS A 141 27.74 0.71 -9.77
CA HIS A 141 27.46 -0.24 -10.85
C HIS A 141 27.02 -1.60 -10.32
N ARG A 142 27.71 -2.15 -9.30
CA ARG A 142 27.33 -3.43 -8.67
C ARG A 142 25.93 -3.39 -8.06
N LEU A 143 25.57 -2.28 -7.41
CA LEU A 143 24.21 -2.07 -6.90
C LEU A 143 23.18 -2.06 -8.04
N VAL A 144 23.46 -1.34 -9.12
CA VAL A 144 22.57 -1.30 -10.30
C VAL A 144 22.38 -2.68 -10.91
N GLU A 145 23.45 -3.46 -11.09
CA GLU A 145 23.35 -4.82 -11.64
C GLU A 145 22.60 -5.76 -10.70
N ALA A 146 22.86 -5.71 -9.39
CA ALA A 146 22.12 -6.49 -8.41
C ALA A 146 20.60 -6.18 -8.45
N LEU A 147 20.25 -4.89 -8.56
CA LEU A 147 18.85 -4.45 -8.72
C LEU A 147 18.24 -4.97 -10.02
N LYS A 148 18.94 -4.90 -11.15
CA LYS A 148 18.44 -5.44 -12.44
C LYS A 148 18.08 -6.92 -12.32
N PHE A 149 18.98 -7.74 -11.75
CA PHE A 149 18.71 -9.16 -11.56
C PHE A 149 17.60 -9.44 -10.54
N GLY A 150 17.53 -8.67 -9.46
CA GLY A 150 16.46 -8.80 -8.46
C GLY A 150 15.09 -8.47 -9.06
N PHE A 151 14.97 -7.34 -9.75
CA PHE A 151 13.72 -6.94 -10.39
C PHE A 151 13.33 -7.84 -11.56
N ALA A 152 14.31 -8.43 -12.27
CA ALA A 152 14.03 -9.42 -13.29
C ALA A 152 13.32 -10.67 -12.73
N ARG A 153 13.43 -10.98 -11.43
CA ARG A 153 12.67 -12.08 -10.78
C ARG A 153 11.41 -11.61 -10.06
N ARG A 154 11.22 -10.31 -9.86
CA ARG A 154 10.09 -9.75 -9.11
C ARG A 154 8.73 -10.17 -9.68
N PHE A 155 8.64 -10.43 -10.99
CA PHE A 155 7.39 -10.89 -11.63
C PHE A 155 6.92 -12.27 -11.13
N GLN A 156 7.80 -13.05 -10.50
CA GLN A 156 7.48 -14.35 -9.91
C GLN A 156 6.83 -14.20 -8.52
N LEU A 157 6.85 -12.99 -7.94
CA LEU A 157 6.20 -12.70 -6.67
C LEU A 157 4.75 -12.28 -6.91
N GLY A 158 3.84 -12.86 -6.14
CA GLY A 158 2.41 -12.56 -6.16
C GLY A 158 1.81 -12.74 -4.79
N ASP A 159 0.48 -12.73 -4.70
CA ASP A 159 -0.21 -13.12 -3.48
C ASP A 159 -0.11 -14.65 -3.31
N PRO A 160 0.49 -15.15 -2.20
CA PRO A 160 0.66 -16.58 -1.94
C PRO A 160 -0.64 -17.38 -2.03
N ASP A 161 -1.77 -16.77 -1.67
CA ASP A 161 -3.07 -17.43 -1.66
C ASP A 161 -3.69 -17.49 -3.08
N SER A 162 -3.13 -16.77 -4.05
CA SER A 162 -3.64 -16.66 -5.42
C SER A 162 -2.85 -17.45 -6.46
N PHE A 163 -1.57 -17.76 -6.19
CA PHE A 163 -0.69 -18.49 -7.09
C PHE A 163 0.21 -19.44 -6.30
N GLU A 164 0.49 -20.65 -6.83
CA GLU A 164 1.61 -21.47 -6.33
C GLU A 164 2.93 -20.73 -6.61
N ILE A 165 3.40 -19.95 -5.64
CA ILE A 165 4.74 -19.36 -5.67
C ILE A 165 5.71 -20.48 -5.32
N LYS A 166 6.48 -20.96 -6.31
CA LYS A 166 7.61 -21.85 -6.05
C LYS A 166 8.74 -21.02 -5.47
N GLU A 167 8.86 -21.03 -4.14
CA GLU A 167 10.04 -20.56 -3.43
C GLU A 167 11.29 -21.36 -3.80
#